data_AF-A0A498QUQ6-F1
#
_entry.id   AF-A0A498QUQ6-F1
#
_cell.length_a   1.000
_cell.length_b   1.000
_cell.length_c   1.000
_cell.angle_alpha   90.00
_cell.angle_beta   90.00
_cell.angle_gamma   90.00
#
_symmetry.space_group_name_H-M   'P 1'
#
loop_
_entity.id
_entity.type
_entity.pdbx_description
1 polymer ?
#
loop_
_entity_poly.entity_id
_entity_poly.type
_entity_poly.pdbx_seq_one_letter_code
_entity_poly.pdbx_strand_id
1 'polypeptide(L)'
;MTLGAGGAVLVVVAIVLVITLAGRGGPGRGGSAGDAVKGYLQALARGDAEAALSYGADQPATKELLTEEILKKQIAQWPISNIRILSDDSTGAGAAVGFGQVHVVVNFGDKVSDTTLSMKKDHGSWKLPSAAIKVKPGLAGDRDAAGKTVTFFGTPVGDSTVYVFPGWIDVGTTNPYITVTAKPILLDQVSLISETWIQPTFVLSDKGRDAARDQLAAAMANCQKSNLLAPPGCPMSVDPYGLADGTAAWGPADISAVKFDSFDPYRLALMFFGEVKEPIAVRTTGGATKQGEASQFLSGTADLAKTPPELNFR
;
A
#
# COMPACT_ATOMS: atom_id res chain seq x y z
N MET A 1 27.81 12.18 32.72
CA MET A 1 28.21 13.04 31.59
C MET A 1 27.88 12.30 30.31
N THR A 2 27.01 12.89 29.52
CA THR A 2 26.52 12.47 28.20
C THR A 2 27.62 12.45 27.15
N LEU A 3 27.58 11.50 26.21
CA LEU A 3 27.90 11.74 24.80
C LEU A 3 27.41 10.57 23.95
N GLY A 4 26.33 10.82 23.21
CA GLY A 4 25.84 9.94 22.15
C GLY A 4 26.60 10.19 20.85
N ALA A 5 26.58 9.19 19.98
CA ALA A 5 26.92 9.34 18.58
C ALA A 5 26.06 8.37 17.78
N GLY A 6 24.89 8.86 17.34
CA GLY A 6 24.09 8.20 16.32
C GLY A 6 24.80 8.30 14.98
N GLY A 7 25.23 7.15 14.45
CA GLY A 7 25.81 7.06 13.12
C GLY A 7 24.71 7.09 12.06
N ALA A 8 24.54 8.24 11.40
CA ALA A 8 23.78 8.31 10.16
C ALA A 8 24.67 7.79 9.03
N VAL A 9 24.32 6.64 8.46
CA VAL A 9 24.94 6.12 7.24
C VAL A 9 24.36 6.89 6.06
N LEU A 10 25.07 7.93 5.60
CA LEU A 10 24.81 8.60 4.34
C LEU A 10 25.32 7.72 3.19
N VAL A 11 24.40 6.99 2.56
CA VAL A 11 24.67 6.32 1.27
C VAL A 11 24.66 7.39 0.18
N VAL A 12 25.84 7.84 -0.22
CA VAL A 12 26.01 8.72 -1.38
C VAL A 12 26.05 7.84 -2.64
N VAL A 13 24.94 7.78 -3.37
CA VAL A 13 24.90 7.16 -4.70
C VAL A 13 25.47 8.16 -5.69
N ALA A 14 26.64 7.86 -6.25
CA ALA A 14 27.25 8.64 -7.33
C ALA A 14 26.47 8.41 -8.63
N ILE A 15 25.71 9.41 -9.06
CA ILE A 15 24.97 9.39 -10.34
C ILE A 15 25.92 9.78 -11.46
N VAL A 16 26.26 8.84 -12.35
CA VAL A 16 26.95 9.14 -13.61
C VAL A 16 25.90 9.50 -14.66
N LEU A 17 25.60 10.78 -14.80
CA LEU A 17 24.79 11.33 -15.89
C LEU A 17 25.64 11.40 -17.16
N VAL A 18 25.58 10.37 -18.00
CA VAL A 18 26.12 10.46 -19.37
C VAL A 18 25.10 11.21 -20.24
N ILE A 19 25.20 12.53 -20.26
CA ILE A 19 24.43 13.39 -21.16
C ILE A 19 25.18 13.47 -22.49
N THR A 20 24.83 12.62 -23.46
CA THR A 20 25.27 12.82 -24.85
C THR A 20 24.42 13.92 -25.48
N LEU A 21 24.96 15.14 -25.51
CA LEU A 21 24.46 16.23 -26.37
C LEU A 21 24.75 15.89 -27.84
N ALA A 22 23.74 15.42 -28.55
CA ALA A 22 23.67 15.39 -30.01
C ALA A 22 22.22 15.74 -30.39
N GLY A 23 21.89 16.75 -31.20
CA GLY A 23 22.73 17.70 -31.92
C GLY A 23 21.94 18.96 -32.27
N ARG A 24 22.69 20.00 -32.65
CA ARG A 24 22.20 21.27 -33.18
C ARG A 24 21.93 21.06 -34.67
N GLY A 25 20.66 20.89 -35.07
CA GLY A 25 20.22 20.73 -36.46
C GLY A 25 19.07 21.69 -36.78
N GLY A 26 19.15 22.38 -37.91
CA GLY A 26 18.33 23.54 -38.31
C GLY A 26 16.84 23.29 -38.59
N PRO A 27 16.12 24.32 -39.09
CA PRO A 27 14.67 24.43 -39.01
C PRO A 27 13.94 23.55 -40.04
N GLY A 28 13.54 22.36 -39.60
CA GLY A 28 12.51 21.51 -40.21
C GLY A 28 11.45 21.19 -39.15
N ARG A 29 10.21 21.63 -39.40
CA ARG A 29 9.12 21.74 -38.42
C ARG A 29 8.49 20.35 -38.16
N GLY A 30 8.75 19.79 -36.98
CA GLY A 30 8.19 18.55 -36.44
C GLY A 30 9.22 17.42 -36.37
N GLY A 31 9.91 17.25 -35.22
CA GLY A 31 10.85 16.14 -34.98
C GLY A 31 10.21 14.76 -35.10
N SER A 32 10.97 13.68 -35.01
CA SER A 32 10.44 12.30 -35.10
C SER A 32 9.58 11.91 -33.88
N ALA A 33 8.83 10.80 -33.97
CA ALA A 33 8.11 10.30 -32.79
C ALA A 33 9.07 9.80 -31.71
N GLY A 34 10.21 9.23 -32.12
CA GLY A 34 11.31 8.86 -31.23
C GLY A 34 11.89 10.06 -30.48
N ASP A 35 12.03 11.22 -31.13
CA ASP A 35 12.45 12.46 -30.47
C ASP A 35 11.43 12.92 -29.42
N ALA A 36 10.14 12.78 -29.69
CA ALA A 36 9.08 13.10 -28.74
C ALA A 36 9.11 12.17 -27.52
N VAL A 37 9.24 10.84 -27.72
CA VAL A 37 9.37 9.87 -26.62
C VAL A 37 10.63 10.13 -25.80
N LYS A 38 11.76 10.39 -26.45
CA LYS A 38 13.01 10.73 -25.76
C LYS A 38 12.87 12.01 -24.95
N GLY A 39 12.24 13.05 -25.53
CA GLY A 39 11.97 14.32 -24.86
C GLY A 39 11.08 14.16 -23.63
N TYR A 40 10.02 13.36 -23.72
CA TYR A 40 9.15 13.00 -22.60
C TYR A 40 9.93 12.34 -21.46
N LEU A 41 10.70 11.29 -21.76
CA LEU A 41 11.48 10.57 -20.73
C LEU A 41 12.57 11.45 -20.11
N GLN A 42 13.18 12.35 -20.89
CA GLN A 42 14.13 13.31 -20.38
C GLN A 42 13.47 14.38 -19.50
N ALA A 43 12.25 14.81 -19.81
CA ALA A 43 11.49 15.72 -18.94
C ALA A 43 11.17 15.05 -17.59
N LEU A 44 10.71 13.79 -17.62
CA LEU A 44 10.53 13.00 -16.41
C LEU A 44 11.82 12.89 -15.59
N ALA A 45 12.94 12.55 -16.24
CA ALA A 45 14.25 12.42 -15.58
C ALA A 45 14.76 13.73 -14.95
N ARG A 46 14.34 14.90 -15.44
CA ARG A 46 14.67 16.21 -14.85
C ARG A 46 13.72 16.65 -13.73
N GLY A 47 12.65 15.88 -13.48
CA GLY A 47 11.61 16.29 -12.53
C GLY A 47 10.70 17.40 -13.07
N ASP A 48 10.62 17.57 -14.39
CA ASP A 48 9.84 18.61 -15.08
C ASP A 48 8.48 18.05 -15.52
N ALA A 49 7.51 18.15 -14.60
CA ALA A 49 6.18 17.58 -14.79
C ALA A 49 5.40 18.28 -15.91
N GLU A 50 5.51 19.60 -16.02
CA GLU A 50 4.79 20.37 -17.05
C GLU A 50 5.30 20.03 -18.44
N ALA A 51 6.63 19.99 -18.64
CA ALA A 51 7.19 19.58 -19.91
C ALA A 51 6.81 18.13 -20.25
N ALA A 52 6.85 17.21 -19.28
CA ALA A 52 6.44 15.82 -19.51
C ALA A 52 4.97 15.73 -19.99
N LEU A 53 4.05 16.44 -19.33
CA LEU A 53 2.64 16.48 -19.71
C LEU A 53 2.38 17.11 -21.08
N SER A 54 3.26 18.01 -21.53
CA SER A 54 3.13 18.65 -22.85
C SER A 54 3.31 17.68 -24.02
N TYR A 55 4.02 16.56 -23.80
CA TYR A 55 4.17 15.47 -24.78
C TYR A 55 2.92 14.59 -24.90
N GLY A 56 1.94 14.75 -24.01
CA GLY A 56 0.63 14.12 -24.09
C GLY A 56 -0.32 14.92 -24.97
N ALA A 57 -1.08 14.23 -25.81
CA ALA A 57 -2.17 14.82 -26.57
C ALA A 57 -3.39 15.05 -25.69
N ASP A 58 -3.79 14.02 -24.92
CA ASP A 58 -4.90 14.11 -24.01
C ASP A 58 -4.38 14.57 -22.64
N GLN A 59 -5.06 15.52 -22.02
CA GLN A 59 -4.70 16.03 -20.70
C GLN A 59 -5.41 15.21 -19.61
N PRO A 60 -4.72 14.92 -18.49
CA PRO A 60 -5.34 14.21 -17.37
C PRO A 60 -6.45 15.08 -16.75
N ALA A 61 -7.54 14.44 -16.31
CA ALA A 61 -8.67 15.14 -15.71
C ALA A 61 -8.29 15.85 -14.40
N THR A 62 -7.29 15.32 -13.69
CA THR A 62 -6.73 15.92 -12.47
C THR A 62 -5.20 15.85 -12.51
N LYS A 63 -4.53 16.82 -11.85
CA LYS A 63 -3.05 16.89 -11.78
C LYS A 63 -2.52 16.77 -10.35
N GLU A 64 -3.35 16.33 -9.40
CA GLU A 64 -3.03 16.28 -7.98
C GLU A 64 -1.75 15.50 -7.67
N LEU A 65 -1.54 14.38 -8.38
CA LEU A 65 -0.32 13.56 -8.26
C LEU A 65 0.71 13.79 -9.38
N LEU A 66 0.47 14.77 -10.26
CA LEU A 66 1.28 15.06 -11.45
C LEU A 66 2.04 16.37 -11.29
N THR A 67 2.67 16.55 -10.14
CA THR A 67 3.43 17.75 -9.79
C THR A 67 4.94 17.50 -9.90
N GLU A 68 5.73 18.57 -10.04
CA GLU A 68 7.19 18.45 -10.00
C GLU A 68 7.69 17.89 -8.67
N GLU A 69 7.04 18.23 -7.55
CA GLU A 69 7.45 17.75 -6.23
C GLU A 69 7.32 16.22 -6.14
N ILE A 70 6.17 15.69 -6.58
CA ILE A 70 5.93 14.25 -6.59
C ILE A 70 6.89 13.57 -7.56
N LEU A 71 7.05 14.10 -8.77
CA LEU A 71 7.98 13.54 -9.75
C LEU A 71 9.43 13.55 -9.24
N LYS A 72 9.87 14.60 -8.53
CA LYS A 72 11.18 14.68 -7.89
C LYS A 72 11.35 13.61 -6.80
N LYS A 73 10.31 13.36 -5.98
CA LYS A 73 10.29 12.24 -5.03
C LYS A 73 10.41 10.89 -5.74
N GLN A 74 9.71 10.70 -6.87
CA GLN A 74 9.79 9.48 -7.67
C GLN A 74 11.21 9.21 -8.19
N ILE A 75 11.82 10.20 -8.85
CA ILE A 75 13.15 10.02 -9.46
C ILE A 75 14.28 9.97 -8.41
N ALA A 76 14.06 10.50 -7.21
CA ALA A 76 15.00 10.35 -6.10
C ALA A 76 15.09 8.89 -5.62
N GLN A 77 13.96 8.16 -5.64
CA GLN A 77 13.94 6.73 -5.34
C GLN A 77 14.41 5.93 -6.55
N TRP A 78 13.77 6.13 -7.71
CA TRP A 78 14.04 5.40 -8.94
C TRP A 78 14.46 6.36 -10.06
N PRO A 79 15.76 6.69 -10.16
CA PRO A 79 16.27 7.55 -11.22
C PRO A 79 15.95 7.01 -12.60
N ILE A 80 15.54 7.89 -13.50
CA ILE A 80 15.27 7.54 -14.90
C ILE A 80 16.57 7.67 -15.70
N SER A 81 17.02 6.58 -16.32
CA SER A 81 18.30 6.53 -17.01
C SER A 81 18.29 5.57 -18.20
N ASN A 82 19.39 5.53 -18.96
CA ASN A 82 19.59 4.59 -20.08
C ASN A 82 18.46 4.59 -21.13
N ILE A 83 17.92 5.77 -21.44
CA ILE A 83 16.87 5.96 -22.45
C ILE A 83 17.44 5.63 -23.83
N ARG A 84 16.90 4.59 -24.47
CA ARG A 84 17.29 4.11 -25.80
C ARG A 84 16.06 3.90 -26.67
N ILE A 85 16.01 4.60 -27.80
CA ILE A 85 15.04 4.33 -28.86
C ILE A 85 15.62 3.23 -29.74
N LEU A 86 14.95 2.09 -29.80
CA LEU A 86 15.39 0.93 -30.58
C LEU A 86 14.77 0.92 -31.98
N SER A 87 13.54 1.41 -32.12
CA SER A 87 12.89 1.61 -33.42
C SER A 87 11.89 2.75 -33.37
N ASP A 88 11.66 3.36 -34.53
CA ASP A 88 10.68 4.43 -34.74
C ASP A 88 10.11 4.28 -36.15
N ASP A 89 8.82 3.97 -36.26
CA ASP A 89 8.12 3.80 -37.54
C ASP A 89 7.42 5.08 -38.03
N SER A 90 7.65 6.23 -37.37
CA SER A 90 7.00 7.52 -37.66
C SER A 90 7.39 8.15 -39.01
N THR A 91 8.12 7.41 -39.83
CA THR A 91 8.43 7.73 -41.24
C THR A 91 7.87 6.68 -42.23
N GLY A 92 7.26 5.60 -41.72
CA GLY A 92 6.63 4.54 -42.51
C GLY A 92 5.17 4.84 -42.90
N ALA A 93 4.45 3.84 -43.43
CA ALA A 93 3.09 4.02 -43.94
C ALA A 93 2.09 4.58 -42.89
N GLY A 94 2.26 4.25 -41.61
CA GLY A 94 1.47 4.80 -40.50
C GLY A 94 1.63 6.31 -40.32
N ALA A 95 2.80 6.86 -40.66
CA ALA A 95 3.09 8.29 -40.56
C ALA A 95 2.20 9.16 -41.46
N ALA A 96 1.75 8.60 -42.59
CA ALA A 96 0.85 9.24 -43.54
C ALA A 96 -0.57 9.42 -42.96
N VAL A 97 -0.98 8.53 -42.05
CA VAL A 97 -2.27 8.60 -41.34
C VAL A 97 -2.15 9.16 -39.91
N GLY A 98 -0.97 9.65 -39.53
CA GLY A 98 -0.76 10.35 -38.26
C GLY A 98 -0.59 9.45 -37.04
N PHE A 99 -0.25 8.18 -37.23
CA PHE A 99 0.05 7.24 -36.14
C PHE A 99 1.46 6.67 -36.28
N GLY A 100 2.08 6.32 -35.16
CA GLY A 100 3.39 5.67 -35.15
C GLY A 100 3.60 4.85 -33.89
N GLN A 101 4.66 4.06 -33.89
CA GLN A 101 5.12 3.20 -32.83
C GLN A 101 6.60 3.46 -32.59
N VAL A 102 6.96 3.56 -31.32
CA VAL A 102 8.33 3.78 -30.88
C VAL A 102 8.69 2.70 -29.88
N HIS A 103 9.62 1.83 -30.25
CA HIS A 103 10.19 0.85 -29.33
C HIS A 103 11.26 1.52 -28.48
N VAL A 104 11.04 1.56 -27.17
CA VAL A 104 11.92 2.23 -26.21
C VAL A 104 12.30 1.30 -25.08
N VAL A 105 13.57 1.39 -24.68
CA VAL A 105 14.10 0.79 -23.46
C VAL A 105 14.60 1.89 -22.54
N VAL A 106 14.18 1.87 -21.28
CA VAL A 106 14.57 2.84 -20.25
C VAL A 106 14.66 2.14 -18.90
N ASN A 107 15.52 2.66 -18.02
CA ASN A 107 15.62 2.21 -16.64
C ASN A 107 14.89 3.16 -15.70
N PHE A 108 14.10 2.61 -14.78
CA PHE A 108 13.55 3.28 -13.60
C PHE A 108 14.20 2.64 -12.36
N GLY A 109 15.24 3.28 -11.83
CA GLY A 109 16.09 2.65 -10.82
C GLY A 109 16.72 1.36 -11.37
N ASP A 110 16.48 0.23 -10.71
CA ASP A 110 16.94 -1.09 -11.12
C ASP A 110 15.98 -1.82 -12.08
N LYS A 111 14.80 -1.23 -12.39
CA LYS A 111 13.80 -1.84 -13.27
C LYS A 111 14.01 -1.40 -14.72
N VAL A 112 14.06 -2.36 -15.63
CA VAL A 112 14.09 -2.11 -17.07
C VAL A 112 12.67 -2.13 -17.61
N SER A 113 12.27 -1.04 -18.26
CA SER A 113 11.03 -0.96 -19.04
C SER A 113 11.40 -1.07 -20.52
N ASP A 114 10.97 -2.14 -21.16
CA ASP A 114 11.15 -2.42 -22.58
C ASP A 114 9.75 -2.53 -23.22
N THR A 115 9.37 -1.53 -24.02
CA THR A 115 8.00 -1.46 -24.55
C THR A 115 7.91 -0.66 -25.85
N THR A 116 6.85 -0.89 -26.61
CA THR A 116 6.50 -0.13 -27.80
C THR A 116 5.36 0.83 -27.48
N LEU A 117 5.67 2.13 -27.52
CA LEU A 117 4.70 3.19 -27.28
C LEU A 117 3.99 3.57 -28.58
N SER A 118 2.66 3.63 -28.54
CA SER A 118 1.87 4.19 -29.63
C SER A 118 1.90 5.72 -29.57
N MET A 119 2.04 6.35 -30.72
CA MET A 119 2.18 7.79 -30.91
C MET A 119 1.13 8.28 -31.90
N LYS A 120 0.61 9.49 -31.71
CA LYS A 120 -0.31 10.15 -32.65
C LYS A 120 0.17 11.56 -32.97
N LYS A 121 -0.09 12.04 -34.18
CA LYS A 121 0.08 13.45 -34.52
C LYS A 121 -1.08 14.24 -33.93
N ASP A 122 -0.75 15.24 -33.14
CA ASP A 122 -1.67 16.25 -32.63
C ASP A 122 -1.15 17.63 -33.02
N HIS A 123 -1.98 18.43 -33.71
CA HIS A 123 -1.61 19.75 -34.22
C HIS A 123 -0.24 19.80 -34.95
N GLY A 124 0.07 18.75 -35.72
CA GLY A 124 1.31 18.64 -36.49
C GLY A 124 2.56 18.20 -35.71
N SER A 125 2.42 17.86 -34.42
CA SER A 125 3.50 17.35 -33.57
C SER A 125 3.23 15.92 -33.11
N TRP A 126 4.27 15.09 -33.02
CA TRP A 126 4.13 13.75 -32.44
C TRP A 126 3.93 13.82 -30.93
N LYS A 127 2.91 13.13 -30.44
CA LYS A 127 2.56 13.08 -29.03
C LYS A 127 2.22 11.66 -28.59
N LEU A 128 2.46 11.41 -27.31
CA LEU A 128 1.84 10.28 -26.62
C LEU A 128 0.33 10.52 -26.57
N PRO A 129 -0.50 9.48 -26.73
CA PRO A 129 -1.92 9.60 -26.49
C PRO A 129 -2.25 10.20 -25.12
N SER A 130 -1.56 9.73 -24.08
CA SER A 130 -1.53 10.32 -22.75
C SER A 130 -0.10 10.31 -22.21
N ALA A 131 0.31 11.39 -21.54
CA ALA A 131 1.60 11.49 -20.84
C ALA A 131 1.54 11.02 -19.38
N ALA A 132 0.35 10.68 -18.89
CA ALA A 132 0.12 10.18 -17.54
C ALA A 132 -0.66 8.86 -17.58
N ILE A 133 -0.45 8.02 -16.58
CA ILE A 133 -1.09 6.72 -16.45
C ILE A 133 -2.35 6.91 -15.62
N LYS A 134 -3.50 6.57 -16.21
CA LYS A 134 -4.80 6.57 -15.54
C LYS A 134 -4.88 5.34 -14.65
N VAL A 135 -4.88 5.55 -13.34
CA VAL A 135 -4.93 4.50 -12.32
C VAL A 135 -6.26 4.52 -11.61
N LYS A 136 -6.84 3.34 -11.41
CA LYS A 136 -7.92 3.14 -10.47
C LYS A 136 -7.40 2.31 -9.29
N PRO A 137 -7.31 2.89 -8.08
CA PRO A 137 -6.93 2.14 -6.89
C PRO A 137 -8.06 1.17 -6.51
N GLY A 138 -7.70 -0.06 -6.16
CA GLY A 138 -8.63 -1.02 -5.57
C GLY A 138 -8.69 -2.37 -6.29
N LEU A 139 -9.01 -3.40 -5.50
CA LEU A 139 -9.44 -4.69 -6.02
C LEU A 139 -10.84 -4.51 -6.63
N ALA A 140 -11.14 -5.19 -7.74
CA ALA A 140 -12.44 -5.10 -8.39
C ALA A 140 -13.59 -5.45 -7.40
N GLY A 141 -14.36 -4.45 -6.95
CA GLY A 141 -15.62 -4.61 -6.20
C GLY A 141 -15.74 -3.77 -4.92
N ASP A 142 -16.98 -3.45 -4.53
CA ASP A 142 -17.34 -2.52 -3.43
C ASP A 142 -16.94 -2.97 -2.00
N ARG A 143 -16.29 -4.12 -1.87
CA ARG A 143 -16.03 -4.82 -0.59
C ARG A 143 -14.57 -4.74 -0.11
N ASP A 144 -13.72 -3.90 -0.71
CA ASP A 144 -12.32 -3.77 -0.31
C ASP A 144 -12.13 -2.66 0.75
N ALA A 145 -12.35 -2.99 2.03
CA ALA A 145 -12.20 -2.01 3.11
C ALA A 145 -10.76 -1.49 3.27
N ALA A 146 -9.75 -2.35 3.08
CA ALA A 146 -8.34 -1.94 3.07
C ALA A 146 -7.98 -1.08 1.84
N GLY A 147 -8.55 -1.37 0.67
CA GLY A 147 -8.42 -0.54 -0.54
C GLY A 147 -8.75 0.93 -0.31
N LYS A 148 -9.79 1.20 0.49
CA LYS A 148 -10.24 2.56 0.82
C LYS A 148 -9.25 3.35 1.68
N THR A 149 -8.28 2.68 2.30
CA THR A 149 -7.26 3.33 3.13
C THR A 149 -5.99 3.63 2.35
N VAL A 150 -5.87 3.22 1.08
CA VAL A 150 -4.68 3.41 0.25
C VAL A 150 -4.41 4.90 0.03
N THR A 151 -3.12 5.24 0.10
CA THR A 151 -2.58 6.54 -0.25
C THR A 151 -1.51 6.40 -1.32
N PHE A 152 -1.42 7.38 -2.23
CA PHE A 152 -0.27 7.57 -3.09
C PHE A 152 0.44 8.86 -2.71
N PHE A 153 1.74 8.79 -2.42
CA PHE A 153 2.55 9.93 -1.96
C PHE A 153 1.95 10.61 -0.73
N GLY A 154 1.32 9.83 0.16
CA GLY A 154 0.62 10.31 1.36
C GLY A 154 -0.79 10.84 1.12
N THR A 155 -1.21 11.02 -0.13
CA THR A 155 -2.56 11.48 -0.47
C THR A 155 -3.54 10.31 -0.54
N PRO A 156 -4.65 10.31 0.23
CA PRO A 156 -5.68 9.28 0.11
C PRO A 156 -6.30 9.25 -1.28
N VAL A 157 -6.33 8.06 -1.91
CA VAL A 157 -6.87 7.90 -3.26
C VAL A 157 -8.24 7.22 -3.28
N GLY A 158 -8.57 6.44 -2.25
CA GLY A 158 -9.86 5.75 -2.15
C GLY A 158 -10.20 4.97 -3.43
N ASP A 159 -11.45 5.09 -3.89
CA ASP A 159 -11.92 4.48 -5.14
C ASP A 159 -11.80 5.43 -6.36
N SER A 160 -11.22 6.62 -6.17
CA SER A 160 -11.15 7.65 -7.20
C SER A 160 -10.11 7.32 -8.25
N THR A 161 -10.43 7.61 -9.52
CA THR A 161 -9.43 7.61 -10.58
C THR A 161 -8.40 8.71 -10.33
N VAL A 162 -7.13 8.33 -10.35
CA VAL A 162 -5.98 9.24 -10.23
C VAL A 162 -5.04 9.08 -11.42
N TYR A 163 -4.16 10.05 -11.62
CA TYR A 163 -3.17 10.02 -12.68
C TYR A 163 -1.77 10.13 -12.10
N VAL A 164 -0.86 9.26 -12.53
CA VAL A 164 0.53 9.22 -12.05
C VAL A 164 1.51 9.17 -13.21
N PHE A 165 2.74 9.64 -12.99
CA PHE A 165 3.84 9.40 -13.93
C PHE A 165 4.38 7.97 -13.77
N PRO A 166 4.91 7.36 -14.85
CA PRO A 166 5.59 6.06 -14.77
C PRO A 166 6.79 6.13 -13.83
N GLY A 167 7.01 5.08 -13.05
CA GLY A 167 8.13 4.92 -12.13
C GLY A 167 7.71 4.42 -10.76
N TRP A 168 8.52 4.74 -9.75
CA TRP A 168 8.22 4.42 -8.35
C TRP A 168 7.00 5.17 -7.88
N ILE A 169 6.14 4.53 -7.09
CA ILE A 169 5.01 5.18 -6.43
C ILE A 169 5.10 4.87 -4.95
N ASP A 170 5.00 5.90 -4.13
CA ASP A 170 4.88 5.76 -2.69
C ASP A 170 3.48 5.27 -2.35
N VAL A 171 3.30 3.96 -2.25
CA VAL A 171 2.01 3.37 -1.87
C VAL A 171 1.98 3.17 -0.36
N GLY A 172 1.07 3.87 0.29
CA GLY A 172 0.87 3.85 1.73
C GLY A 172 -0.58 3.60 2.12
N THR A 173 -0.84 3.64 3.43
CA THR A 173 -2.18 3.43 3.98
C THR A 173 -2.44 4.39 5.15
N THR A 174 -3.67 4.88 5.26
CA THR A 174 -4.11 5.68 6.42
C THR A 174 -4.43 4.82 7.65
N ASN A 175 -4.56 3.50 7.49
CA ASN A 175 -4.82 2.59 8.60
C ASN A 175 -3.50 2.15 9.27
N PRO A 176 -3.28 2.45 10.56
CA PRO A 176 -2.01 2.18 11.24
C PRO A 176 -1.77 0.69 11.56
N TYR A 177 -2.78 -0.16 11.42
CA TYR A 177 -2.73 -1.57 11.77
C TYR A 177 -2.36 -2.49 10.61
N ILE A 178 -2.17 -1.91 9.42
CA ILE A 178 -1.80 -2.65 8.21
C ILE A 178 -0.66 -1.95 7.48
N THR A 179 0.01 -2.72 6.64
CA THR A 179 0.96 -2.23 5.65
C THR A 179 0.45 -2.57 4.26
N VAL A 180 0.86 -1.79 3.27
CA VAL A 180 0.48 -2.01 1.88
C VAL A 180 1.72 -1.95 0.99
N THR A 181 1.73 -2.80 -0.02
CA THR A 181 2.73 -2.78 -1.10
C THR A 181 2.02 -2.94 -2.44
N ALA A 182 2.65 -2.47 -3.52
CA ALA A 182 2.11 -2.61 -4.87
C ALA A 182 3.22 -2.93 -5.87
N LYS A 183 2.83 -3.52 -7.00
CA LYS A 183 3.75 -3.65 -8.13
C LYS A 183 4.07 -2.28 -8.72
N PRO A 184 5.27 -2.09 -9.27
CA PRO A 184 5.64 -0.84 -9.92
C PRO A 184 4.79 -0.58 -11.17
N ILE A 185 4.62 0.70 -11.52
CA ILE A 185 3.96 1.10 -12.76
C ILE A 185 5.01 1.66 -13.71
N LEU A 186 5.21 1.01 -14.86
CA LEU A 186 6.22 1.40 -15.85
C LEU A 186 5.56 1.89 -17.16
N LEU A 187 6.34 2.01 -18.24
CA LEU A 187 5.85 2.60 -19.50
C LEU A 187 4.85 1.74 -20.25
N ASP A 188 4.85 0.42 -20.04
CA ASP A 188 3.90 -0.51 -20.65
C ASP A 188 2.44 -0.21 -20.28
N GLN A 189 2.24 0.49 -19.16
CA GLN A 189 0.94 0.95 -18.67
C GLN A 189 0.54 2.33 -19.23
N VAL A 190 1.42 3.00 -19.99
CA VAL A 190 1.11 4.23 -20.75
C VAL A 190 0.38 3.81 -22.04
N SER A 191 -0.90 3.44 -21.92
CA SER A 191 -1.70 2.90 -23.03
C SER A 191 -2.95 3.74 -23.32
N LEU A 192 -3.44 3.63 -24.56
CA LEU A 192 -4.66 4.27 -25.10
C LEU A 192 -5.96 3.70 -24.53
N ILE A 193 -5.96 2.43 -24.09
CA ILE A 193 -7.18 1.60 -24.18
C ILE A 193 -7.70 1.13 -22.81
N SER A 194 -6.89 1.19 -21.74
CA SER A 194 -7.31 0.59 -20.46
C SER A 194 -6.84 1.35 -19.23
N GLU A 195 -7.73 1.46 -18.24
CA GLU A 195 -7.38 1.82 -16.88
C GLU A 195 -6.37 0.81 -16.32
N THR A 196 -5.29 1.31 -15.73
CA THR A 196 -4.33 0.45 -15.02
C THR A 196 -4.89 0.16 -13.63
N TRP A 197 -5.13 -1.13 -13.37
CA TRP A 197 -5.52 -1.60 -12.05
C TRP A 197 -4.27 -1.95 -11.27
N ILE A 198 -4.05 -1.24 -10.17
CA ILE A 198 -3.06 -1.67 -9.19
C ILE A 198 -3.76 -2.64 -8.25
N GLN A 199 -3.14 -3.79 -8.00
CA GLN A 199 -3.56 -4.73 -6.97
C GLN A 199 -2.63 -4.59 -5.77
N PRO A 200 -2.98 -3.78 -4.76
CA PRO A 200 -2.18 -3.66 -3.57
C PRO A 200 -2.25 -4.95 -2.76
N THR A 201 -1.12 -5.32 -2.15
CA THR A 201 -1.06 -6.40 -1.19
C THR A 201 -1.07 -5.80 0.21
N PHE A 202 -2.07 -6.17 1.00
CA PHE A 202 -2.23 -5.72 2.38
C PHE A 202 -1.77 -6.80 3.35
N VAL A 203 -1.02 -6.40 4.37
CA VAL A 203 -0.52 -7.30 5.42
C VAL A 203 -0.75 -6.64 6.78
N LEU A 204 -1.14 -7.45 7.78
CA LEU A 204 -1.22 -7.00 9.17
C LEU A 204 0.13 -6.47 9.64
N SER A 205 0.15 -5.26 10.21
CA SER A 205 1.36 -4.71 10.84
C SER A 205 1.54 -5.27 12.25
N ASP A 206 2.77 -5.21 12.78
CA ASP A 206 3.04 -5.58 14.17
C ASP A 206 2.20 -4.73 15.14
N LYS A 207 2.05 -3.42 14.84
CA LYS A 207 1.17 -2.52 15.59
C LYS A 207 -0.29 -2.99 15.59
N GLY A 208 -0.79 -3.52 14.47
CA GLY A 208 -2.14 -4.09 14.38
C GLY A 208 -2.31 -5.33 15.25
N ARG A 209 -1.33 -6.22 15.21
CA ARG A 209 -1.30 -7.44 16.02
C ARG A 209 -1.25 -7.12 17.52
N ASP A 210 -0.35 -6.21 17.90
CA ASP A 210 -0.17 -5.80 19.29
C ASP A 210 -1.41 -5.08 19.82
N ALA A 211 -2.01 -4.18 19.03
CA ALA A 211 -3.24 -3.49 19.43
C ALA A 211 -4.40 -4.47 19.69
N ALA A 212 -4.58 -5.48 18.84
CA ALA A 212 -5.60 -6.51 19.06
C ALA A 212 -5.31 -7.37 20.30
N ARG A 213 -4.04 -7.72 20.54
CA ARG A 213 -3.61 -8.45 21.72
C ARG A 213 -3.83 -7.66 23.01
N ASP A 214 -3.53 -6.36 22.99
CA ASP A 214 -3.72 -5.45 24.12
C ASP A 214 -5.21 -5.29 24.45
N GLN A 215 -6.07 -5.22 23.42
CA GLN A 215 -7.52 -5.21 23.63
C GLN A 215 -8.01 -6.51 24.27
N LEU A 216 -7.45 -7.67 23.89
CA LEU A 216 -7.81 -8.93 24.52
C LEU A 216 -7.36 -8.96 25.98
N ALA A 217 -6.10 -8.58 26.25
CA ALA A 217 -5.58 -8.50 27.60
C ALA A 217 -6.41 -7.56 28.49
N ALA A 218 -6.84 -6.42 27.96
CA ALA A 218 -7.73 -5.49 28.67
C ALA A 218 -9.12 -6.07 28.93
N ALA A 219 -9.69 -6.81 27.99
CA ALA A 219 -10.96 -7.50 28.18
C ALA A 219 -10.85 -8.56 29.30
N MET A 220 -9.81 -9.42 29.27
CA MET A 220 -9.60 -10.42 30.33
C MET A 220 -9.34 -9.77 31.70
N ALA A 221 -8.56 -8.68 31.75
CA ALA A 221 -8.33 -7.95 33.00
C ALA A 221 -9.60 -7.32 33.58
N ASN A 222 -10.60 -7.00 32.74
CA ASN A 222 -11.91 -6.58 33.21
C ASN A 222 -12.73 -7.77 33.74
N CYS A 223 -12.66 -8.92 33.08
CA CYS A 223 -13.29 -10.17 33.53
C CYS A 223 -12.78 -10.62 34.90
N GLN A 224 -11.49 -10.40 35.15
CA GLN A 224 -10.85 -10.71 36.43
C GLN A 224 -11.52 -10.03 37.64
N LYS A 225 -12.19 -8.89 37.42
CA LYS A 225 -12.85 -8.12 38.49
C LYS A 225 -14.19 -8.73 38.92
N SER A 226 -14.71 -9.69 38.17
CA SER A 226 -15.96 -10.37 38.50
C SER A 226 -15.75 -11.40 39.61
N ASN A 227 -16.79 -11.65 40.39
CA ASN A 227 -16.85 -12.75 41.35
C ASN A 227 -17.78 -13.89 40.90
N LEU A 228 -18.35 -13.81 39.70
CA LEU A 228 -19.23 -14.81 39.13
C LEU A 228 -18.43 -15.93 38.46
N LEU A 229 -18.97 -17.14 38.48
CA LEU A 229 -18.41 -18.31 37.79
C LEU A 229 -18.54 -18.22 36.26
N ALA A 230 -19.49 -17.43 35.77
CA ALA A 230 -19.68 -17.10 34.36
C ALA A 230 -19.99 -15.60 34.22
N PRO A 231 -18.97 -14.73 34.25
CA PRO A 231 -19.19 -13.29 34.16
C PRO A 231 -19.83 -12.89 32.81
N PRO A 232 -20.90 -12.08 32.81
CA PRO A 232 -21.51 -11.62 31.56
C PRO A 232 -20.51 -10.86 30.68
N GLY A 233 -20.44 -11.21 29.40
CA GLY A 233 -19.54 -10.58 28.43
C GLY A 233 -18.08 -11.04 28.52
N CYS A 234 -17.78 -12.02 29.37
CA CYS A 234 -16.47 -12.63 29.47
C CYS A 234 -16.45 -14.00 28.80
N PRO A 235 -15.33 -14.38 28.16
CA PRO A 235 -15.25 -15.67 27.50
C PRO A 235 -15.04 -16.84 28.46
N MET A 236 -14.58 -16.57 29.69
CA MET A 236 -14.30 -17.61 30.69
C MET A 236 -15.57 -17.98 31.47
N SER A 237 -15.79 -19.28 31.64
CA SER A 237 -16.83 -19.80 32.52
C SER A 237 -16.38 -21.11 33.17
N VAL A 238 -16.88 -21.41 34.37
CA VAL A 238 -16.66 -22.68 35.06
C VAL A 238 -18.01 -23.32 35.37
N ASP A 239 -18.10 -24.65 35.21
CA ASP A 239 -19.28 -25.42 35.61
C ASP A 239 -19.57 -25.20 37.11
N PRO A 240 -20.79 -24.76 37.49
CA PRO A 240 -21.13 -24.44 38.87
C PRO A 240 -21.25 -25.67 39.78
N TYR A 241 -21.15 -26.89 39.28
CA TYR A 241 -21.34 -28.11 40.06
C TYR A 241 -20.42 -28.18 41.30
N GLY A 242 -21.04 -28.11 42.49
CA GLY A 242 -20.33 -28.12 43.77
C GLY A 242 -19.62 -26.81 44.14
N LEU A 243 -19.81 -25.75 43.34
CA LEU A 243 -19.21 -24.43 43.53
C LEU A 243 -20.28 -23.40 43.94
N ALA A 244 -19.87 -22.42 44.75
CA ALA A 244 -20.71 -21.31 45.17
C ALA A 244 -20.48 -20.11 44.26
N ASP A 245 -21.49 -19.74 43.47
CA ASP A 245 -21.44 -18.56 42.61
C ASP A 245 -21.30 -17.26 43.43
N GLY A 246 -20.76 -16.21 42.81
CA GLY A 246 -20.46 -14.94 43.49
C GLY A 246 -19.26 -14.98 44.44
N THR A 247 -18.51 -16.08 44.47
CA THR A 247 -17.30 -16.26 45.30
C THR A 247 -16.02 -16.49 44.50
N ALA A 248 -16.09 -16.44 43.17
CA ALA A 248 -14.93 -16.61 42.31
C ALA A 248 -13.94 -15.45 42.52
N ALA A 249 -12.65 -15.77 42.50
CA ALA A 249 -11.55 -14.83 42.44
C ALA A 249 -10.66 -15.28 41.29
N TRP A 250 -10.80 -14.59 40.17
CA TRP A 250 -10.06 -14.88 38.94
C TRP A 250 -8.65 -14.27 39.02
N GLY A 251 -7.68 -15.02 38.52
CA GLY A 251 -6.29 -14.62 38.36
C GLY A 251 -6.03 -13.96 37.01
N PRO A 252 -4.80 -13.51 36.76
CA PRO A 252 -4.42 -12.96 35.47
C PRO A 252 -4.48 -14.05 34.38
N ALA A 253 -5.06 -13.70 33.24
CA ALA A 253 -5.17 -14.61 32.10
C ALA A 253 -3.86 -14.81 31.36
N ASP A 254 -3.54 -16.07 31.05
CA ASP A 254 -2.55 -16.43 30.06
C ASP A 254 -3.23 -16.55 28.68
N ILE A 255 -2.92 -15.59 27.81
CA ILE A 255 -3.39 -15.54 26.41
C ILE A 255 -2.28 -15.90 25.41
N SER A 256 -1.15 -16.45 25.87
CA SER A 256 0.02 -16.74 25.02
C SER A 256 -0.26 -17.76 23.91
N ALA A 257 -1.25 -18.64 24.11
CA ALA A 257 -1.69 -19.60 23.12
C ALA A 257 -2.69 -19.03 22.09
N VAL A 258 -3.15 -17.79 22.26
CA VAL A 258 -4.06 -17.11 21.31
C VAL A 258 -3.27 -16.58 20.11
N LYS A 259 -3.68 -16.98 18.90
CA LYS A 259 -3.11 -16.55 17.64
C LYS A 259 -3.85 -15.33 17.10
N PHE A 260 -3.10 -14.44 16.45
CA PHE A 260 -3.56 -13.16 15.89
C PHE A 260 -2.96 -12.96 14.49
N ASP A 261 -3.08 -13.95 13.61
CA ASP A 261 -2.40 -13.98 12.31
C ASP A 261 -3.34 -14.07 11.10
N SER A 262 -4.62 -14.35 11.31
CA SER A 262 -5.60 -14.51 10.24
C SER A 262 -6.30 -13.18 9.90
N PHE A 263 -5.63 -12.37 9.09
CA PHE A 263 -6.12 -11.06 8.64
C PHE A 263 -6.96 -11.15 7.34
N ASP A 264 -8.16 -10.55 7.37
CA ASP A 264 -9.06 -10.35 6.23
C ASP A 264 -9.04 -8.87 5.79
N PRO A 265 -8.35 -8.51 4.69
CA PRO A 265 -8.25 -7.13 4.21
C PRO A 265 -9.57 -6.59 3.67
N TYR A 266 -10.47 -7.43 3.18
CA TYR A 266 -11.77 -6.99 2.66
C TYR A 266 -12.66 -6.42 3.77
N ARG A 267 -12.52 -6.95 4.98
CA ARG A 267 -13.31 -6.53 6.14
C ARG A 267 -12.53 -5.68 7.15
N LEU A 268 -11.23 -5.46 6.92
CA LEU A 268 -10.31 -4.95 7.94
C LEU A 268 -10.47 -5.72 9.27
N ALA A 269 -10.59 -7.05 9.19
CA ALA A 269 -10.87 -7.89 10.35
C ALA A 269 -9.70 -8.82 10.64
N LEU A 270 -9.28 -8.92 11.90
CA LEU A 270 -8.31 -9.89 12.36
C LEU A 270 -9.00 -10.98 13.16
N MET A 271 -9.02 -12.20 12.64
CA MET A 271 -9.47 -13.35 13.42
C MET A 271 -8.42 -13.75 14.44
N PHE A 272 -8.86 -14.00 15.67
CA PHE A 272 -8.04 -14.54 16.73
C PHE A 272 -8.70 -15.79 17.33
N PHE A 273 -7.87 -16.74 17.74
CA PHE A 273 -8.34 -17.97 18.37
C PHE A 273 -7.22 -18.67 19.15
N GLY A 274 -7.58 -19.41 20.18
CA GLY A 274 -6.64 -20.22 20.94
C GLY A 274 -7.11 -20.49 22.36
N GLU A 275 -6.33 -21.26 23.09
CA GLU A 275 -6.62 -21.55 24.50
C GLU A 275 -6.27 -20.33 25.37
N VAL A 276 -7.16 -20.01 26.32
CA VAL A 276 -6.91 -19.04 27.38
C VAL A 276 -7.01 -19.77 28.71
N LYS A 277 -6.05 -19.51 29.59
CA LYS A 277 -5.97 -20.12 30.92
C LYS A 277 -6.03 -19.05 31.99
N GLU A 278 -6.87 -19.25 32.99
CA GLU A 278 -7.00 -18.35 34.14
C GLU A 278 -6.93 -19.15 35.45
N PRO A 279 -6.01 -18.82 36.36
CA PRO A 279 -6.11 -19.29 37.73
C PRO A 279 -7.43 -18.85 38.35
N ILE A 280 -8.06 -19.69 39.17
CA ILE A 280 -9.30 -19.34 39.88
C ILE A 280 -9.27 -19.90 41.30
N ALA A 281 -9.73 -19.09 42.26
CA ALA A 281 -10.09 -19.53 43.59
C ALA A 281 -11.61 -19.34 43.80
N VAL A 282 -12.30 -20.34 44.32
CA VAL A 282 -13.76 -20.31 44.48
C VAL A 282 -14.16 -21.11 45.72
N ARG A 283 -15.22 -20.71 46.42
CA ARG A 283 -15.79 -21.53 47.49
C ARG A 283 -16.64 -22.67 46.92
N THR A 284 -16.57 -23.81 47.57
CA THR A 284 -17.50 -24.94 47.35
C THR A 284 -18.81 -24.68 48.09
N THR A 285 -19.88 -25.38 47.71
CA THR A 285 -21.16 -25.33 48.44
C THR A 285 -21.03 -25.82 49.88
N GLY A 286 -20.01 -26.64 50.18
CA GLY A 286 -19.65 -27.08 51.54
C GLY A 286 -18.78 -26.08 52.34
N GLY A 287 -18.46 -24.91 51.79
CA GLY A 287 -17.74 -23.82 52.47
C GLY A 287 -16.21 -23.85 52.37
N ALA A 288 -15.61 -24.92 51.85
CA ALA A 288 -14.17 -25.00 51.60
C ALA A 288 -13.76 -24.15 50.37
N THR A 289 -12.57 -23.57 50.36
CA THR A 289 -12.01 -22.86 49.18
C THR A 289 -11.25 -23.85 48.30
N LYS A 290 -11.57 -23.88 47.01
CA LYS A 290 -10.89 -24.66 45.98
C LYS A 290 -10.10 -23.71 45.08
N GLN A 291 -8.85 -24.05 44.78
CA GLN A 291 -8.03 -23.38 43.78
C GLN A 291 -7.85 -24.28 42.57
N GLY A 292 -7.73 -23.69 41.39
CA GLY A 292 -7.49 -24.41 40.15
C GLY A 292 -7.16 -23.48 39.00
N GLU A 293 -7.21 -24.03 37.80
CA GLU A 293 -7.05 -23.32 36.54
C GLU A 293 -8.28 -23.60 35.68
N ALA A 294 -8.94 -22.55 35.21
CA ALA A 294 -9.96 -22.62 34.20
C ALA A 294 -9.29 -22.49 32.82
N SER A 295 -9.72 -23.31 31.86
CA SER A 295 -9.27 -23.22 30.48
C SER A 295 -10.47 -23.16 29.54
N GLN A 296 -10.42 -22.25 28.58
CA GLN A 296 -11.44 -22.10 27.54
C GLN A 296 -10.75 -21.89 26.19
N PHE A 297 -11.29 -22.53 25.15
CA PHE A 297 -10.92 -22.15 23.78
C PHE A 297 -11.68 -20.89 23.38
N LEU A 298 -10.95 -19.82 23.14
CA LEU A 298 -11.46 -18.53 22.71
C LEU A 298 -11.42 -18.44 21.18
N SER A 299 -12.44 -17.83 20.57
CA SER A 299 -12.35 -17.35 19.20
C SER A 299 -13.11 -16.05 19.01
N GLY A 300 -12.67 -15.21 18.07
CA GLY A 300 -13.30 -13.93 17.82
C GLY A 300 -12.66 -13.16 16.68
N THR A 301 -13.07 -11.91 16.52
CA THR A 301 -12.55 -10.98 15.52
C THR A 301 -12.26 -9.63 16.16
N ALA A 302 -11.13 -9.02 15.78
CA ALA A 302 -10.85 -7.62 16.04
C ALA A 302 -11.15 -6.78 14.77
N ASP A 303 -11.99 -5.75 14.91
CA ASP A 303 -12.25 -4.76 13.86
C ASP A 303 -11.11 -3.73 13.82
N LEU A 304 -10.24 -3.85 12.81
CA LEU A 304 -9.10 -2.97 12.59
C LEU A 304 -9.48 -1.68 11.85
N ALA A 305 -10.75 -1.44 11.52
CA ALA A 305 -11.22 -0.13 11.08
C ALA A 305 -11.42 0.83 12.27
N LYS A 306 -11.45 0.32 13.51
CA LYS A 306 -11.59 1.09 14.75
C LYS A 306 -10.24 1.36 15.40
N THR A 307 -10.14 2.48 16.12
CA THR A 307 -8.95 2.84 16.91
C THR A 307 -9.36 3.19 18.34
N PRO A 308 -9.05 2.35 19.36
CA PRO A 308 -8.40 1.03 19.25
C PRO A 308 -9.29 -0.02 18.54
N PRO A 309 -8.75 -1.19 18.15
CA PRO A 309 -9.54 -2.25 17.54
C PRO A 309 -10.67 -2.73 18.46
N GLU A 310 -11.84 -3.02 17.89
CA GLU A 310 -13.00 -3.49 18.67
C GLU A 310 -13.07 -5.03 18.61
N LEU A 311 -13.16 -5.70 19.76
CA LEU A 311 -13.24 -7.16 19.82
C LEU A 311 -14.68 -7.66 19.82
N ASN A 312 -14.92 -8.71 19.05
CA ASN A 312 -16.16 -9.48 19.06
C ASN A 312 -15.84 -10.95 19.30
N PHE A 313 -16.29 -11.50 20.43
CA PHE A 313 -16.15 -12.92 20.77
C PHE A 313 -17.23 -13.75 20.08
N ARG A 314 -16.91 -14.99 19.70
CA ARG A 314 -17.84 -15.96 19.12
C ARG A 314 -18.18 -17.08 20.07
#